data_AF-A0AAV0ZDJ4-F1
#
_entry.id   AF-A0AAV0ZDJ4-F1
#
_cell.length_a   1.000
_cell.length_b   1.000
_cell.length_c   1.000
_cell.angle_alpha   90.00
_cell.angle_beta   90.00
_cell.angle_gamma   90.00
#
_symmetry.space_group_name_H-M   'P 1'
#
loop_
_entity.id
_entity.type
_entity.pdbx_description
1 polymer ?
#
loop_
_entity_poly.entity_id
_entity_poly.type
_entity_poly.pdbx_seq_one_letter_code
_entity_poly.pdbx_strand_id
1 'polypeptide(L)'
;MCDRALPGERFIGRITRKKGNYAEATKLQTLTPPFHTVYAPCVYVPHCGGCKTQNLAYQAQVKAKEEQVRDLIIHVGRFSQKELELHGIMKPIVPCDIQFHYRNKMEFSFGPYKWLPKELLHEGNVDGGSENYALGLHVPGFFDKIINVDKCLLQTDPANKVLAAIQECWRDPQLGFSPYNVHSHVGFLKHLMLRSGKYLRYEI
;
A
#
# COMPACT_ATOMS: atom_id res chain seq x y z
N MET A 1 -9.00 -10.81 12.76
CA MET A 1 -8.36 -10.00 11.70
C MET A 1 -6.94 -9.66 12.12
N CYS A 2 -5.98 -9.83 11.23
CA CYS A 2 -4.58 -9.47 11.48
C CYS A 2 -4.01 -8.87 10.20
N ASP A 3 -3.58 -7.61 10.25
CA ASP A 3 -2.96 -6.96 9.09
C ASP A 3 -1.61 -7.64 8.77
N ARG A 4 -1.28 -7.75 7.48
CA ARG A 4 -0.04 -8.38 6.98
C ARG A 4 0.10 -9.87 7.31
N ALA A 5 -0.94 -10.55 7.79
CA ALA A 5 -1.00 -12.00 7.83
C ALA A 5 -1.44 -12.52 6.46
N LEU A 6 -0.72 -13.50 5.92
CA LEU A 6 -1.04 -14.14 4.66
C LEU A 6 -1.91 -15.40 4.86
N PRO A 7 -2.76 -15.78 3.89
CA PRO A 7 -3.48 -17.05 3.94
C PRO A 7 -2.51 -18.24 4.08
N GLY A 8 -2.78 -19.13 5.04
CA GLY A 8 -1.94 -20.29 5.35
C GLY A 8 -0.71 -19.99 6.22
N GLU A 9 -0.50 -18.74 6.64
CA GLU A 9 0.58 -18.36 7.55
C GLU A 9 0.31 -18.81 8.98
N ARG A 10 1.32 -19.39 9.64
CA ARG A 10 1.31 -19.58 11.10
C ARG A 10 2.17 -18.50 11.74
N PHE A 11 1.62 -17.78 12.72
CA PHE A 11 2.31 -16.65 13.35
C PHE A 11 1.93 -16.51 14.83
N ILE A 12 2.81 -15.86 15.59
CA ILE A 12 2.50 -15.35 16.93
C ILE A 12 1.85 -13.99 16.77
N GLY A 13 0.63 -13.84 17.26
CA GLY A 13 -0.12 -12.60 17.26
C GLY A 13 -0.39 -12.10 18.68
N ARG A 14 -0.37 -10.78 18.87
CA ARG A 14 -0.87 -10.14 20.09
C ARG A 14 -2.27 -9.61 19.82
N ILE A 15 -3.25 -10.04 20.62
CA ILE A 15 -4.60 -9.49 20.53
C ILE A 15 -4.55 -8.01 20.94
N THR A 16 -5.02 -7.14 20.06
CA THR A 16 -5.09 -5.69 20.29
C THR A 16 -6.49 -5.23 20.65
N ARG A 17 -7.51 -5.91 20.11
CA ARG A 17 -8.92 -5.59 20.38
C ARG A 17 -9.74 -6.88 20.30
N LYS A 18 -10.61 -7.10 21.29
CA LYS A 18 -11.59 -8.18 21.27
C LYS A 18 -12.97 -7.61 20.96
N LYS A 19 -13.69 -8.22 20.02
CA LYS A 19 -15.09 -7.97 19.70
C LYS A 19 -15.87 -9.26 19.90
N GLY A 20 -17.21 -9.21 19.84
CA GLY A 20 -18.05 -10.37 20.10
C GLY A 20 -17.69 -11.58 19.25
N ASN A 21 -17.65 -11.40 17.93
CA ASN A 21 -17.47 -12.52 16.98
C ASN A 21 -16.06 -12.59 16.37
N TYR A 22 -15.15 -11.67 16.73
CA TYR A 22 -13.79 -11.65 16.19
C TYR A 22 -12.83 -10.91 17.12
N ALA A 23 -11.54 -11.14 16.91
CA ALA A 23 -10.47 -10.35 17.53
C ALA A 23 -9.60 -9.71 16.45
N GLU A 24 -9.06 -8.54 16.75
CA GLU A 24 -7.97 -7.93 16.00
C GLU A 24 -6.65 -8.27 16.68
N ALA A 25 -5.63 -8.52 15.88
CA ALA A 25 -4.30 -8.84 16.37
C ALA A 25 -3.21 -8.15 15.55
N THR A 26 -2.12 -7.82 16.22
CA THR A 26 -0.86 -7.44 15.57
C THR A 26 0.04 -8.66 15.46
N LYS A 27 0.52 -8.95 14.25
CA LYS A 27 1.51 -10.01 14.02
C LYS A 27 2.83 -9.62 14.67
N LEU A 28 3.34 -10.46 15.56
CA LEU A 28 4.64 -10.27 16.21
C LEU A 28 5.74 -11.01 15.46
N GLN A 29 5.48 -12.26 15.06
CA GLN A 29 6.47 -13.11 14.44
C GLN A 29 5.81 -14.17 13.56
N THR A 30 6.33 -14.37 12.35
CA THR A 30 5.99 -15.52 11.51
C THR A 30 6.69 -16.76 12.04
N LEU A 31 5.94 -17.83 12.32
CA LEU A 31 6.48 -19.15 12.69
C LEU A 31 6.69 -20.02 11.46
N THR A 32 5.73 -20.01 10.54
CA THR A 32 5.81 -20.75 9.29
C THR A 32 5.18 -19.91 8.20
N PRO A 33 5.96 -19.48 7.17
CA PRO A 33 5.41 -18.74 6.06
C PRO A 33 4.48 -19.63 5.23
N PRO A 34 3.49 -19.06 4.51
CA PRO A 34 2.73 -19.81 3.52
C PRO A 34 3.65 -20.45 2.48
N PHE A 35 3.24 -21.60 1.94
CA PHE A 35 3.96 -22.29 0.86
C PHE A 35 4.20 -21.37 -0.36
N HIS A 36 3.26 -20.47 -0.65
CA HIS A 36 3.32 -19.55 -1.78
C HIS A 36 3.98 -18.20 -1.46
N THR A 37 4.79 -18.12 -0.41
CA THR A 37 5.50 -16.87 -0.07
C THR A 37 6.57 -16.57 -1.13
N VAL A 38 6.68 -15.30 -1.51
CA VAL A 38 7.71 -14.81 -2.44
C VAL A 38 8.38 -13.56 -1.89
N TYR A 39 9.57 -13.24 -2.40
CA TYR A 39 10.23 -11.97 -2.10
C TYR A 39 9.42 -10.79 -2.68
N ALA A 40 9.21 -9.76 -1.87
CA ALA A 40 8.57 -8.52 -2.31
C ALA A 40 9.64 -7.52 -2.79
N PRO A 41 9.67 -7.13 -4.08
CA PRO A 41 10.72 -6.26 -4.62
C PRO A 41 10.63 -4.80 -4.17
N CYS A 42 9.48 -4.34 -3.67
CA CYS A 42 9.31 -2.97 -3.19
C CYS A 42 9.77 -2.83 -1.74
N VAL A 43 10.82 -2.03 -1.53
CA VAL A 43 11.40 -1.73 -0.21
C VAL A 43 10.39 -1.12 0.78
N TYR A 44 9.33 -0.47 0.28
CA TYR A 44 8.33 0.15 1.12
C TYR A 44 7.24 -0.81 1.60
N VAL A 45 7.16 -2.05 1.08
CA VAL A 45 6.09 -3.01 1.43
C VAL A 45 5.88 -3.18 2.94
N PRO A 46 6.92 -3.25 3.80
CA PRO A 46 6.72 -3.40 5.24
C PRO A 46 5.93 -2.28 5.91
N HIS A 47 5.84 -1.10 5.28
CA HIS A 47 5.29 0.11 5.90
C HIS A 47 4.21 0.79 5.05
N CYS A 48 4.33 0.74 3.73
CA CYS A 48 3.36 1.28 2.79
C CYS A 48 2.05 0.48 2.84
N GLY A 49 0.92 1.20 2.82
CA GLY A 49 -0.42 0.58 2.87
C GLY A 49 -0.95 0.03 1.54
N GLY A 50 -0.28 0.28 0.41
CA GLY A 50 -0.81 -0.05 -0.91
C GLY A 50 -0.69 -1.54 -1.30
N CYS A 51 0.53 -2.09 -1.25
CA CYS A 51 0.85 -3.40 -1.85
C CYS A 51 0.90 -4.53 -0.80
N LYS A 52 -0.19 -4.73 -0.05
CA LYS A 52 -0.22 -5.58 1.16
C LYS A 52 0.18 -7.05 0.95
N THR A 53 -0.01 -7.60 -0.24
CA THR A 53 0.21 -9.03 -0.55
C THR A 53 1.34 -9.24 -1.57
N GLN A 54 2.25 -8.27 -1.73
CA GLN A 54 3.35 -8.39 -2.71
C GLN A 54 4.31 -9.55 -2.39
N ASN A 55 4.34 -10.00 -1.14
CA ASN A 55 5.09 -11.17 -0.68
C ASN A 55 4.33 -12.51 -0.82
N LEU A 56 3.20 -12.53 -1.54
CA LEU A 56 2.46 -13.75 -1.89
C LEU A 56 2.53 -13.97 -3.41
N ALA A 57 2.80 -15.20 -3.85
CA ALA A 57 2.87 -15.53 -5.27
C ALA A 57 1.57 -15.11 -5.98
N TYR A 58 1.69 -14.58 -7.20
CA TYR A 58 0.55 -13.96 -7.90
C TYR A 58 -0.66 -14.90 -8.04
N GLN A 59 -0.43 -16.18 -8.38
CA GLN A 59 -1.50 -17.17 -8.48
C GLN A 59 -2.20 -17.42 -7.13
N ALA A 60 -1.45 -17.40 -6.02
CA ALA A 60 -2.03 -17.48 -4.68
C ALA A 60 -2.80 -16.20 -4.31
N GLN A 61 -2.39 -15.02 -4.81
CA GLN A 61 -3.19 -13.80 -4.67
C GLN A 61 -4.52 -13.90 -5.42
N VAL A 62 -4.51 -14.44 -6.65
CA VAL A 62 -5.73 -14.66 -7.45
C VAL A 62 -6.66 -15.63 -6.72
N LYS A 63 -6.16 -16.79 -6.32
CA LYS A 63 -6.93 -17.78 -5.57
C LYS A 63 -7.52 -17.22 -4.27
N ALA A 64 -6.72 -16.49 -3.47
CA ALA A 64 -7.21 -15.89 -2.23
C ALA A 64 -8.32 -14.86 -2.47
N LYS A 65 -8.26 -14.10 -3.58
CA LYS A 65 -9.33 -13.18 -3.97
C LYS A 65 -10.57 -13.93 -4.45
N GLU A 66 -10.42 -15.01 -5.20
CA GLU A 66 -11.53 -15.88 -5.59
C GLU A 66 -12.25 -16.46 -4.38
N GLU A 67 -11.50 -16.96 -3.40
CA GLU A 67 -12.05 -17.46 -2.13
C GLU A 67 -12.81 -16.36 -1.38
N GLN A 68 -12.26 -15.14 -1.28
CA GLN A 68 -12.98 -14.01 -0.66
C GLN A 68 -14.29 -13.68 -1.37
N VAL A 69 -14.31 -13.67 -2.70
CA VAL A 69 -15.54 -13.42 -3.47
C VAL A 69 -16.55 -14.56 -3.27
N ARG A 70 -16.09 -15.81 -3.28
CA ARG A 70 -16.93 -16.98 -3.04
C ARG A 70 -17.59 -16.93 -1.66
N ASP A 71 -16.81 -16.64 -0.61
CA ASP A 71 -17.30 -16.52 0.75
C ASP A 71 -18.36 -15.40 0.87
N LEU A 72 -18.15 -14.27 0.20
CA LEU A 72 -19.13 -13.19 0.15
C LEU A 72 -20.43 -13.62 -0.56
N ILE A 73 -20.34 -14.31 -1.69
CA ILE A 73 -21.52 -14.81 -2.41
C ILE A 73 -22.30 -15.80 -1.54
N ILE A 74 -21.62 -16.71 -0.85
CA ILE A 74 -22.28 -17.71 0.02
C ILE A 74 -22.90 -17.05 1.24
N HIS A 75 -22.12 -16.27 2.00
CA HIS A 75 -22.55 -15.79 3.31
C HIS A 75 -23.42 -14.53 3.23
N VAL A 76 -23.13 -13.62 2.30
CA VAL A 76 -23.89 -12.37 2.12
C VAL A 76 -24.95 -12.55 1.04
N GLY A 77 -24.59 -13.13 -0.09
CA GLY A 77 -25.51 -13.40 -1.20
C GLY A 77 -26.50 -14.54 -0.94
N ARG A 78 -26.29 -15.33 0.13
CA ARG A 78 -27.16 -16.45 0.56
C ARG A 78 -27.29 -17.59 -0.44
N PHE A 79 -26.34 -17.72 -1.36
CA PHE A 79 -26.26 -18.88 -2.22
C PHE A 79 -25.61 -20.07 -1.49
N SER A 80 -26.06 -21.28 -1.78
CA SER A 80 -25.38 -22.51 -1.39
C SER A 80 -24.22 -22.81 -2.32
N GLN A 81 -23.21 -23.54 -1.81
CA GLN A 81 -22.09 -24.03 -2.62
C GLN A 81 -22.56 -24.77 -3.89
N LYS A 82 -23.64 -25.56 -3.76
CA LYS A 82 -24.22 -26.32 -4.86
C LYS A 82 -24.79 -25.41 -5.96
N GLU A 83 -25.42 -24.29 -5.60
CA GLU A 83 -25.94 -23.34 -6.58
C GLU A 83 -24.83 -22.62 -7.35
N LEU A 84 -23.70 -22.31 -6.68
CA LEU A 84 -22.54 -21.72 -7.36
C LEU A 84 -22.02 -22.65 -8.46
N GLU A 85 -21.92 -23.95 -8.16
CA GLU A 85 -21.41 -24.97 -9.07
C GLU A 85 -22.39 -25.29 -10.20
N LEU A 86 -23.67 -25.54 -9.88
CA LEU A 86 -24.68 -25.94 -10.86
C LEU A 86 -25.03 -24.83 -11.84
N HIS A 87 -25.08 -23.58 -11.38
CA HIS A 87 -25.53 -22.45 -12.20
C HIS A 87 -24.38 -21.60 -12.74
N GLY A 88 -23.13 -21.96 -12.45
CA GLY A 88 -21.95 -21.21 -12.92
C GLY A 88 -21.97 -19.75 -12.50
N ILE A 89 -22.48 -19.47 -11.29
CA ILE A 89 -22.69 -18.11 -10.77
C ILE A 89 -21.38 -17.33 -10.70
N MET A 90 -20.29 -18.04 -10.42
CA MET A 90 -18.95 -17.48 -10.31
C MET A 90 -18.07 -17.97 -11.45
N LYS A 91 -17.50 -17.02 -12.19
CA LYS A 91 -16.43 -17.28 -13.16
C LYS A 91 -15.06 -17.14 -12.48
N PRO A 92 -14.01 -17.81 -12.98
CA PRO A 92 -12.65 -17.59 -12.52
C PRO A 92 -12.25 -16.11 -12.65
N ILE A 93 -11.42 -15.62 -11.73
CA ILE A 93 -10.83 -14.30 -11.83
C ILE A 93 -9.89 -14.28 -13.03
N VAL A 94 -10.06 -13.28 -13.89
CA VAL A 94 -9.15 -13.02 -15.01
C VAL A 94 -7.82 -12.50 -14.45
N PRO A 95 -6.70 -13.21 -14.61
CA PRO A 95 -5.39 -12.74 -14.18
C PRO A 95 -4.91 -11.55 -15.02
N CYS A 96 -4.03 -10.75 -14.44
CA CYS A 96 -3.34 -9.66 -15.12
C CYS A 96 -1.92 -10.10 -15.47
N ASP A 97 -1.57 -10.06 -16.75
CA ASP A 97 -0.22 -10.39 -17.22
C ASP A 97 0.82 -9.39 -16.70
N ILE A 98 0.41 -8.14 -16.48
CA ILE A 98 1.29 -7.05 -16.04
C ILE A 98 1.09 -6.76 -14.55
N GLN A 99 2.02 -7.23 -13.72
CA GLN A 99 1.91 -7.13 -12.26
C GLN A 99 2.59 -5.89 -11.66
N PHE A 100 3.39 -5.18 -12.45
CA PHE A 100 4.10 -3.95 -12.07
C PHE A 100 3.92 -2.89 -13.16
N HIS A 101 4.22 -1.62 -12.84
CA HIS A 101 4.13 -0.49 -13.78
C HIS A 101 2.74 -0.26 -14.41
N TYR A 102 1.70 -0.89 -13.89
CA TYR A 102 0.36 -0.83 -14.48
C TYR A 102 -0.42 0.42 -14.06
N ARG A 103 -0.02 1.14 -13.03
CA ARG A 103 -0.78 2.26 -12.46
C ARG A 103 -0.52 3.53 -13.26
N ASN A 104 -1.55 4.00 -13.96
CA ASN A 104 -1.51 5.19 -14.79
C ASN A 104 -1.83 6.49 -14.03
N LYS A 105 -2.32 6.40 -12.79
CA LYS A 105 -2.56 7.53 -11.88
C LYS A 105 -2.02 7.18 -10.49
N MET A 106 -1.08 7.98 -10.01
CA MET A 106 -0.59 7.95 -8.64
C MET A 106 -0.89 9.28 -7.96
N GLU A 107 -1.09 9.21 -6.65
CA GLU A 107 -1.29 10.36 -5.79
C GLU A 107 -0.39 10.18 -4.56
N PHE A 108 0.47 11.16 -4.34
CA PHE A 108 1.38 11.23 -3.21
C PHE A 108 0.97 12.42 -2.35
N SER A 109 1.13 12.28 -1.03
CA SER A 109 0.89 13.36 -0.08
C SER A 109 2.22 14.02 0.27
N PHE A 110 2.20 15.34 0.37
CA PHE A 110 3.22 16.10 1.08
C PHE A 110 2.86 16.09 2.57
N GLY A 111 3.83 15.87 3.45
CA GLY A 111 3.61 15.82 4.88
C GLY A 111 4.74 16.47 5.66
N PRO A 112 4.43 17.18 6.77
CA PRO A 112 5.43 17.79 7.63
C PRO A 112 6.21 16.77 8.48
N TYR A 113 5.72 15.53 8.57
CA TYR A 113 6.30 14.47 9.38
C TYR A 113 6.60 13.23 8.55
N LYS A 114 7.87 13.05 8.22
CA LYS A 114 8.40 11.82 7.66
C LYS A 114 8.23 10.67 8.67
N TRP A 115 7.75 9.55 8.18
CA TRP A 115 7.73 8.31 8.95
C TRP A 115 9.11 7.64 8.89
N LEU A 116 9.62 7.24 10.05
CA LEU A 116 10.84 6.47 10.20
C LEU A 116 10.53 5.13 10.90
N PRO A 117 11.11 4.01 10.43
CA PRO A 117 11.12 2.76 11.16
C PRO A 117 11.70 2.93 12.56
N LYS A 118 11.23 2.13 13.52
CA LYS A 118 11.67 2.24 14.92
C LYS A 118 13.17 2.07 15.09
N GLU A 119 13.78 1.29 14.20
CA GLU A 119 15.20 0.99 14.17
C GLU A 119 16.04 2.20 13.73
N LEU A 120 15.42 3.15 13.03
CA LEU A 120 16.01 4.41 12.58
C LEU A 120 15.58 5.61 13.44
N LEU A 121 14.72 5.38 14.44
CA LEU A 121 14.42 6.37 15.46
C LEU A 121 15.60 6.39 16.45
N HIS A 122 16.56 7.28 16.21
CA HIS A 122 17.49 7.66 17.26
C HIS A 122 16.73 8.44 18.35
N GLU A 123 17.10 8.25 19.62
CA GLU A 123 16.59 9.05 20.74
C GLU A 123 16.92 10.53 20.48
N GLY A 124 15.93 11.26 19.96
CA GLY A 124 16.11 12.62 19.46
C GLY A 124 15.30 12.82 18.18
N ASN A 125 13.97 12.86 18.31
CA ASN A 125 13.14 13.39 17.23
C ASN A 125 13.58 14.83 16.96
N VAL A 126 14.11 15.04 15.76
CA VAL A 126 14.57 16.33 15.27
C VAL A 126 13.33 17.20 15.04
N ASP A 127 12.95 17.99 16.04
CA ASP A 127 11.92 19.00 15.84
C ASP A 127 12.43 20.07 14.86
N GLY A 128 11.64 20.33 13.82
CA GLY A 128 11.66 21.58 13.07
C GLY A 128 12.73 21.71 11.98
N GLY A 129 12.50 21.12 10.81
CA GLY A 129 13.27 21.41 9.60
C GLY A 129 12.66 20.78 8.34
N SER A 130 12.99 21.31 7.16
CA SER A 130 12.54 20.75 5.87
C SER A 130 13.03 19.33 5.63
N GLU A 131 14.11 18.92 6.31
CA GLU A 131 14.64 17.55 6.44
C GLU A 131 13.56 16.54 6.87
N ASN A 132 12.61 16.97 7.69
CA ASN A 132 11.52 16.14 8.20
C ASN A 132 10.31 16.09 7.27
N TYR A 133 10.30 16.88 6.21
CA TYR A 133 9.23 16.86 5.23
C TYR A 133 9.32 15.63 4.33
N ALA A 134 8.19 15.07 3.98
CA ALA A 134 8.10 13.89 3.13
C ALA A 134 7.12 14.10 1.99
N LEU A 135 7.47 13.54 0.83
CA LEU A 135 6.58 13.37 -0.30
C LEU A 135 6.44 11.87 -0.54
N GLY A 136 5.23 11.34 -0.39
CA GLY A 136 5.03 9.90 -0.54
C GLY A 136 3.66 9.41 -0.09
N LEU A 137 3.62 8.33 0.70
CA LEU A 137 2.39 7.62 1.03
C LEU A 137 2.16 7.50 2.53
N HIS A 138 0.90 7.53 2.94
CA HIS A 138 0.51 7.35 4.34
C HIS A 138 0.84 5.93 4.84
N VAL A 139 1.28 5.87 6.09
CA VAL A 139 1.45 4.61 6.83
C VAL A 139 0.07 4.14 7.31
N PRO A 140 -0.30 2.85 7.16
CA PRO A 140 -1.54 2.33 7.73
C PRO A 140 -1.69 2.68 9.22
N GLY A 141 -2.86 3.21 9.58
CA GLY A 141 -3.15 3.65 10.95
C GLY A 141 -2.67 5.05 11.30
N PHE A 142 -1.93 5.73 10.43
CA PHE A 142 -1.47 7.11 10.63
C PHE A 142 -1.93 8.00 9.48
N PHE A 143 -2.70 9.04 9.80
CA PHE A 143 -3.18 10.01 8.82
C PHE A 143 -2.21 11.18 8.61
N ASP A 144 -1.24 11.36 9.50
CA ASP A 144 -0.32 12.50 9.54
C ASP A 144 1.16 12.12 9.31
N LYS A 145 1.46 10.81 9.22
CA LYS A 145 2.81 10.29 8.97
C LYS A 145 2.94 9.78 7.53
N ILE A 146 3.94 10.31 6.83
CA ILE A 146 4.20 10.02 5.42
C ILE A 146 5.53 9.28 5.27
N ILE A 147 5.51 8.11 4.62
CA ILE A 147 6.73 7.46 4.14
C ILE A 147 7.20 8.24 2.92
N ASN A 148 8.44 8.73 2.93
CA ASN A 148 9.03 9.33 1.74
C ASN A 148 9.23 8.23 0.67
N VAL A 149 8.67 8.43 -0.52
CA VAL A 149 8.73 7.46 -1.62
C VAL A 149 9.54 8.06 -2.76
N ASP A 150 10.63 7.39 -3.11
CA ASP A 150 11.52 7.79 -4.20
C ASP A 150 11.07 7.12 -5.52
N LYS A 151 10.58 5.88 -5.42
CA LYS A 151 10.08 5.10 -6.57
C LYS A 151 8.89 4.23 -6.18
N CYS A 152 7.85 4.21 -7.02
CA CYS A 152 6.76 3.24 -6.90
C CYS A 152 6.83 2.21 -8.04
N LEU A 153 6.97 0.92 -7.70
CA LEU A 153 7.00 -0.17 -8.70
C LEU A 153 5.67 -0.38 -9.43
N LEU A 154 4.57 0.20 -8.95
CA LEU A 154 3.30 0.18 -9.66
C LEU A 154 3.19 1.31 -10.69
N GLN A 155 3.98 2.37 -10.54
CA GLN A 155 3.98 3.52 -11.43
C GLN A 155 4.88 3.27 -12.65
N THR A 156 4.57 3.91 -13.77
CA THR A 156 5.41 3.88 -14.97
C THR A 156 6.76 4.55 -14.73
N ASP A 157 7.80 4.13 -15.46
CA ASP A 157 9.13 4.71 -15.30
C ASP A 157 9.20 6.22 -15.61
N PRO A 158 8.54 6.75 -16.66
CA PRO A 158 8.47 8.19 -16.87
C PRO A 158 7.87 8.95 -15.68
N ALA A 159 6.80 8.44 -15.07
CA ALA A 159 6.21 9.08 -13.90
C ALA A 159 7.12 8.96 -12.65
N ASN A 160 7.89 7.87 -12.51
CA ASN A 160 8.92 7.78 -11.47
C ASN A 160 10.06 8.80 -11.68
N LYS A 161 10.44 9.09 -12.93
CA LYS A 161 11.40 10.17 -13.23
C LYS A 161 10.87 11.54 -12.83
N VAL A 162 9.59 11.82 -13.11
CA VAL A 162 8.93 13.07 -12.68
C VAL A 162 8.88 13.17 -11.15
N LEU A 163 8.55 12.08 -10.45
CA LEU A 163 8.58 12.04 -8.99
C LEU A 163 9.98 12.36 -8.44
N ALA A 164 11.03 11.77 -9.01
CA ALA A 164 12.41 12.02 -8.61
C ALA A 164 12.82 13.49 -8.83
N ALA A 165 12.52 14.06 -10.00
CA ALA A 165 12.82 15.46 -10.29
C ALA A 165 12.10 16.42 -9.32
N ILE A 166 10.87 16.11 -8.93
CA ILE A 166 10.16 16.91 -7.94
C ILE A 166 10.81 16.76 -6.56
N GLN A 167 11.16 15.53 -6.15
CA GLN A 167 11.84 15.24 -4.88
C GLN A 167 13.13 16.06 -4.69
N GLU A 168 13.86 16.33 -5.77
CA GLU A 168 15.11 17.10 -5.76
C GLU A 168 14.91 18.59 -5.41
N CYS A 169 13.78 19.20 -5.79
CA CYS A 169 13.63 20.65 -5.70
C CYS A 169 12.52 21.13 -4.75
N TRP A 170 11.49 20.33 -4.44
CA TRP A 170 10.31 20.85 -3.73
C TRP A 170 10.57 21.34 -2.30
N ARG A 171 11.69 20.93 -1.69
CA ARG A 171 12.13 21.36 -0.35
C ARG A 171 13.01 22.62 -0.38
N ASP A 172 13.28 23.18 -1.56
CA ASP A 172 14.10 24.38 -1.69
C ASP A 172 13.47 25.55 -0.92
N PRO A 173 14.14 26.11 0.10
CA PRO A 173 13.65 27.25 0.86
C PRO A 173 13.33 28.48 -0.01
N GLN A 174 13.99 28.64 -1.16
CA GLN A 174 13.75 29.76 -2.08
C GLN A 174 12.36 29.70 -2.74
N LEU A 175 11.76 28.50 -2.84
CA LEU A 175 10.40 28.34 -3.35
C LEU A 175 9.35 28.78 -2.33
N GLY A 176 9.70 28.89 -1.05
CA GLY A 176 8.78 29.31 0.02
C GLY A 176 7.61 28.34 0.28
N PHE A 177 7.68 27.12 -0.22
CA PHE A 177 6.63 26.11 -0.04
C PHE A 177 6.85 25.28 1.22
N SER A 178 5.75 24.99 1.92
CA SER A 178 5.72 24.04 3.03
C SER A 178 4.62 23.00 2.80
N PRO A 179 4.82 21.76 3.29
CA PRO A 179 3.77 20.75 3.27
C PRO A 179 2.63 21.19 4.17
N TYR A 180 1.41 20.89 3.74
CA TYR A 180 0.22 21.11 4.53
C TYR A 180 0.21 20.22 5.77
N ASN A 181 0.05 20.84 6.93
CA ASN A 181 -0.11 20.17 8.21
C ASN A 181 -1.61 19.97 8.51
N VAL A 182 -2.02 18.71 8.64
CA VAL A 182 -3.42 18.32 8.87
C VAL A 182 -3.97 18.74 10.24
N HIS A 183 -3.12 19.01 11.22
CA HIS A 183 -3.52 19.42 12.57
C HIS A 183 -3.65 20.94 12.69
N SER A 184 -2.67 21.69 12.17
CA SER A 184 -2.69 23.16 12.23
C SER A 184 -3.42 23.81 11.05
N HIS A 185 -3.71 23.05 9.99
CA HIS A 185 -4.28 23.53 8.73
C HIS A 185 -3.44 24.59 8.01
N VAL A 186 -2.13 24.63 8.27
CA VAL A 186 -1.17 25.55 7.65
C VAL A 186 -0.30 24.81 6.63
N GLY A 187 0.11 25.51 5.57
CA GLY A 187 1.01 25.01 4.54
C GLY A 187 0.34 24.95 3.16
N PHE A 188 1.15 24.87 2.11
CA PHE A 188 0.71 25.04 0.73
C PHE A 188 0.55 23.70 -0.01
N LEU A 189 1.59 22.86 0.03
CA LEU A 189 1.65 21.62 -0.74
C LEU A 189 0.85 20.52 -0.04
N LYS A 190 -0.20 20.01 -0.70
CA LYS A 190 -1.04 18.91 -0.15
C LYS A 190 -0.76 17.58 -0.84
N HIS A 191 -0.94 17.56 -2.16
CA HIS A 191 -0.83 16.34 -2.96
C HIS A 191 -0.06 16.60 -4.25
N LEU A 192 0.71 15.59 -4.67
CA LEU A 192 1.25 15.47 -6.01
C LEU A 192 0.50 14.35 -6.73
N MET A 193 -0.21 14.70 -7.80
CA MET A 193 -0.88 13.72 -8.65
C MET A 193 -0.13 13.56 -9.97
N LEU A 194 0.31 12.34 -10.26
CA LEU A 194 0.97 12.00 -11.52
C LEU A 194 0.05 11.12 -12.35
N ARG A 195 -0.18 11.50 -13.60
CA ARG A 195 -0.97 10.72 -14.56
C ARG A 195 -0.20 10.50 -15.85
N SER A 196 -0.19 9.27 -16.34
CA SER A 196 0.47 8.88 -17.59
C SER A 196 -0.54 8.23 -18.54
N GLY A 197 -0.52 8.62 -19.81
CA GLY A 197 -1.21 7.90 -20.87
C GLY A 197 -0.43 6.63 -21.23
N LYS A 198 -1.11 5.48 -21.28
CA LYS A 198 -0.47 4.21 -21.67
C LYS A 198 -0.46 3.97 -23.18
N TYR A 199 -1.44 4.52 -23.89
CA TYR A 199 -1.60 4.40 -25.33
C TYR A 199 -1.30 5.76 -25.96
N LEU A 200 -0.02 6.12 -26.03
CA LEU A 200 0.41 7.12 -26.99
C LEU A 200 0.36 6.41 -28.35
N ARG A 201 -0.68 6.70 -29.14
CA ARG A 201 -0.65 6.33 -30.55
C ARG A 201 0.52 7.10 -31.17
N TYR A 202 1.63 6.40 -31.42
CA TYR A 202 2.60 6.90 -32.37
C TYR A 202 2.00 6.64 -33.74
N GLU A 203 1.23 7.60 -34.24
CA GLU A 203 0.99 7.69 -35.68
C GLU A 203 2.33 8.17 -36.27
N ILE A 204 2.96 7.28 -37.04
CA ILE A 204 4.11 7.57 -37.92
C ILE A 204 3.56 8.18 -39.20
#